data_AF-A0AAU5MBX9-F1
#
_entry.id   AF-A0AAU5MBX9-F1
#
_cell.length_a   1.000
_cell.length_b   1.000
_cell.length_c   1.000
_cell.angle_alpha   90.00
_cell.angle_beta   90.00
_cell.angle_gamma   90.00
#
_symmetry.space_group_name_H-M   'P 1'
#
loop_
_entity.id
_entity.type
_entity.pdbx_description
1 polymer ?
#
loop_
_entity_poly.entity_id
_entity_poly.type
_entity_poly.pdbx_seq_one_letter_code
_entity_poly.pdbx_strand_id
1 'polypeptide(L)'
;MPVTRDHGVLQAQVFDRQVPDPAVYAGRVGFVWAALQAPQPQGVLASSYVTAFRNAPAREYTPEWFKTNHPDWIEYTADRTTPAWEFSNQVYTPIDISNPAVRQWYTSTLIDPAIAAGFKVIAVDNIGVRNDFKVSGHYDANGQWVQQFGADPKDPAWVADVLDWLRYLRDYAHARGVAVAFNLTFNGSLHDEFQDKSPEYIAALDQMIDISDIWLNEQGFTVHRVENVTDDEWQLMFDLLRRHRCKPSVVMNKLPTSYWNEATPEQRQWVVANYLLYREAPAMLESTGSKDYAAFNEIPEMAADLGTAITPPVRRGPVLWTRLYRDGMVVVNPSSTKSSRLLLPGRFTDLHGTKYSGLITVPANTGLVLKRG
;
A
#
# COMPACT_ATOMS: atom_id res chain seq x y z
N MET A 1 -3.55 -15.80 7.21
CA MET A 1 -3.45 -15.10 5.91
C MET A 1 -4.84 -14.82 5.37
N PRO A 2 -5.06 -13.69 4.64
CA PRO A 2 -6.35 -13.37 4.04
C PRO A 2 -6.78 -14.46 3.06
N VAL A 3 -8.07 -14.82 3.08
CA VAL A 3 -8.61 -15.82 2.14
C VAL A 3 -9.11 -15.09 0.90
N THR A 4 -8.54 -15.43 -0.26
CA THR A 4 -8.99 -14.84 -1.52
C THR A 4 -10.36 -15.34 -1.92
N ARG A 5 -11.17 -14.45 -2.49
CA ARG A 5 -12.32 -14.80 -3.33
C ARG A 5 -11.92 -14.85 -4.80
N ASP A 6 -12.37 -15.86 -5.52
CA ASP A 6 -12.13 -16.00 -6.96
C ASP A 6 -13.03 -15.08 -7.81
N HIS A 7 -13.98 -14.37 -7.20
CA HIS A 7 -14.90 -13.41 -7.83
C HIS A 7 -15.06 -12.14 -6.98
N GLY A 8 -15.77 -11.13 -7.51
CA GLY A 8 -16.13 -9.87 -6.82
C GLY A 8 -14.98 -9.00 -6.30
N VAL A 9 -15.27 -7.85 -5.72
CA VAL A 9 -14.23 -7.07 -5.01
C VAL A 9 -14.03 -7.63 -3.60
N LEU A 10 -12.77 -7.88 -3.22
CA LEU A 10 -12.38 -8.13 -1.84
C LEU A 10 -11.77 -6.84 -1.31
N GLN A 11 -12.32 -6.31 -0.23
CA GLN A 11 -11.88 -5.03 0.32
C GLN A 11 -10.80 -5.22 1.39
N ALA A 12 -10.02 -4.18 1.62
CA ALA A 12 -9.23 -3.98 2.83
C ALA A 12 -9.72 -2.71 3.55
N GLN A 13 -9.55 -2.66 4.86
CA GLN A 13 -9.72 -1.44 5.66
C GLN A 13 -8.34 -0.95 6.12
N VAL A 14 -8.11 0.35 6.01
CA VAL A 14 -6.92 0.98 6.58
C VAL A 14 -7.35 1.85 7.76
N PHE A 15 -6.92 1.51 8.98
CA PHE A 15 -7.45 2.03 10.25
C PHE A 15 -8.97 1.83 10.45
N ASP A 16 -9.40 1.38 11.62
CA ASP A 16 -10.82 1.17 11.94
C ASP A 16 -11.32 2.06 13.10
N ARG A 17 -10.56 3.09 13.48
CA ARG A 17 -10.89 3.99 14.60
C ARG A 17 -12.17 4.82 14.42
N GLN A 18 -12.74 4.87 13.22
CA GLN A 18 -14.05 5.50 12.96
C GLN A 18 -15.10 4.47 12.54
N VAL A 19 -14.87 3.17 12.77
CA VAL A 19 -15.83 2.08 12.48
C VAL A 19 -16.49 1.63 13.78
N PRO A 20 -17.77 2.00 14.03
CA PRO A 20 -18.41 1.70 15.30
C PRO A 20 -18.68 0.22 15.51
N ASP A 21 -18.99 -0.50 14.43
CA ASP A 21 -19.32 -1.93 14.45
C ASP A 21 -18.54 -2.68 13.36
N PRO A 22 -17.51 -3.46 13.72
CA PRO A 22 -16.76 -4.28 12.77
C PRO A 22 -17.61 -5.30 12.01
N ALA A 23 -18.84 -5.62 12.43
CA ALA A 23 -19.72 -6.56 11.71
C ALA A 23 -19.97 -6.16 10.24
N VAL A 24 -19.83 -4.88 9.90
CA VAL A 24 -19.90 -4.38 8.51
C VAL A 24 -18.85 -5.02 7.58
N TYR A 25 -17.75 -5.55 8.13
CA TYR A 25 -16.70 -6.25 7.39
C TYR A 25 -17.10 -7.64 6.93
N ALA A 26 -18.12 -8.25 7.55
CA ALA A 26 -18.48 -9.64 7.34
C ALA A 26 -18.72 -9.94 5.87
N GLY A 27 -17.87 -10.79 5.30
CA GLY A 27 -17.95 -11.15 3.90
C GLY A 27 -17.72 -9.98 2.92
N ARG A 28 -16.99 -8.93 3.30
CA ARG A 28 -16.62 -7.82 2.42
C ARG A 28 -15.13 -7.50 2.51
N VAL A 29 -14.61 -7.45 3.72
CA VAL A 29 -13.21 -7.11 4.02
C VAL A 29 -12.41 -8.38 4.30
N GLY A 30 -11.23 -8.51 3.71
CA GLY A 30 -10.30 -9.61 3.98
C GLY A 30 -9.22 -9.27 4.99
N PHE A 31 -8.93 -7.97 5.17
CA PHE A 31 -7.81 -7.51 5.97
C PHE A 31 -8.02 -6.09 6.52
N VAL A 32 -7.52 -5.83 7.74
CA VAL A 32 -7.51 -4.51 8.38
C VAL A 32 -6.06 -4.15 8.75
N TRP A 33 -5.48 -3.11 8.11
CA TRP A 33 -4.07 -2.68 8.22
C TRP A 33 -3.67 -2.12 9.60
N ALA A 34 -4.62 -1.67 10.39
CA ALA A 34 -4.35 -1.08 11.70
C ALA A 34 -5.61 -1.20 12.55
N ALA A 35 -5.95 -2.44 12.89
CA ALA A 35 -7.15 -2.72 13.66
C ALA A 35 -6.95 -2.32 15.12
N LEU A 36 -7.99 -1.72 15.72
CA LEU A 36 -8.01 -1.40 17.14
C LEU A 36 -8.00 -2.67 18.02
N GLN A 37 -8.49 -3.79 17.49
CA GLN A 37 -8.67 -5.04 18.23
C GLN A 37 -8.32 -6.25 17.35
N ALA A 38 -7.71 -7.27 17.97
CA ALA A 38 -7.40 -8.51 17.27
C ALA A 38 -8.64 -9.34 16.88
N PRO A 39 -9.68 -9.49 17.73
CA PRO A 39 -10.92 -10.15 17.33
C PRO A 39 -11.62 -9.38 16.21
N GLN A 40 -11.94 -10.07 15.14
CA GLN A 40 -12.64 -9.54 13.97
C GLN A 40 -13.70 -10.53 13.50
N PRO A 41 -14.67 -10.12 12.66
CA PRO A 41 -15.61 -11.05 12.05
C PRO A 41 -14.91 -12.18 11.29
N GLN A 42 -15.60 -13.31 11.15
CA GLN A 42 -15.06 -14.48 10.45
C GLN A 42 -14.58 -14.12 9.03
N GLY A 43 -13.35 -14.52 8.72
CA GLY A 43 -12.71 -14.27 7.42
C GLY A 43 -11.96 -12.94 7.30
N VAL A 44 -12.03 -12.08 8.32
CA VAL A 44 -11.29 -10.81 8.38
C VAL A 44 -10.01 -11.00 9.18
N LEU A 45 -8.87 -10.61 8.61
CA LEU A 45 -7.58 -10.66 9.29
C LEU A 45 -7.21 -9.26 9.83
N ALA A 46 -7.07 -9.14 11.16
CA ALA A 46 -6.55 -7.92 11.79
C ALA A 46 -5.02 -7.91 11.83
N SER A 47 -4.47 -6.70 11.70
CA SER A 47 -3.07 -6.41 11.98
C SER A 47 -2.92 -5.28 13.00
N SER A 48 -1.82 -5.30 13.74
CA SER A 48 -1.43 -4.23 14.66
C SER A 48 -0.41 -3.31 14.00
N TYR A 49 -0.54 -2.01 14.24
CA TYR A 49 0.21 -0.96 13.55
C TYR A 49 1.48 -0.56 14.28
N VAL A 50 2.59 -0.48 13.55
CA VAL A 50 3.87 0.13 13.97
C VAL A 50 4.50 0.87 12.78
N THR A 51 5.43 1.79 13.02
CA THR A 51 6.20 2.47 11.95
C THR A 51 7.63 1.96 11.86
N ALA A 52 8.18 1.80 10.66
CA ALA A 52 9.48 1.15 10.46
C ALA A 52 10.67 1.86 11.12
N PHE A 53 10.72 3.19 11.07
CA PHE A 53 11.94 3.98 11.37
C PHE A 53 11.82 4.88 12.60
N ARG A 54 10.75 4.74 13.39
CA ARG A 54 10.48 5.54 14.59
C ARG A 54 9.62 4.79 15.59
N ASN A 55 9.54 5.28 16.82
CA ASN A 55 8.83 4.61 17.92
C ASN A 55 7.29 4.68 17.88
N ALA A 56 6.64 4.96 16.74
CA ALA A 56 5.19 4.99 16.70
C ALA A 56 4.61 3.55 16.79
N PRO A 57 3.52 3.34 17.54
CA PRO A 57 2.65 4.36 18.15
C PRO A 57 2.97 4.69 19.63
N ALA A 58 4.10 4.25 20.19
CA ALA A 58 4.42 4.37 21.62
C ALA A 58 4.84 5.80 22.03
N ARG A 59 3.84 6.65 22.28
CA ARG A 59 3.99 8.08 22.60
C ARG A 59 4.60 8.35 23.97
N GLU A 60 4.64 7.37 24.85
CA GLU A 60 5.25 7.46 26.17
C GLU A 60 6.77 7.62 26.11
N TYR A 61 7.41 7.20 25.02
CA TYR A 61 8.84 7.40 24.77
C TYR A 61 9.06 8.69 23.96
N THR A 62 9.17 9.82 24.68
CA THR A 62 9.35 11.13 24.05
C THR A 62 10.77 11.32 23.50
N PRO A 63 11.00 12.30 22.61
CA PRO A 63 12.35 12.66 22.19
C PRO A 63 13.32 12.94 23.34
N GLU A 64 12.85 13.56 24.41
CA GLU A 64 13.64 13.82 25.63
C GLU A 64 13.99 12.54 26.37
N TRP A 65 13.07 11.56 26.39
CA TRP A 65 13.34 10.25 26.98
C TRP A 65 14.47 9.55 26.22
N PHE A 66 14.45 9.54 24.88
CA PHE A 66 15.54 8.96 24.10
C PHE A 66 16.85 9.72 24.32
N LYS A 67 16.85 11.06 24.28
CA LYS A 67 18.07 11.86 24.53
C LYS A 67 18.68 11.60 25.92
N THR A 68 17.85 11.28 26.91
CA THR A 68 18.29 11.04 28.29
C THR A 68 18.77 9.62 28.51
N ASN A 69 18.06 8.62 27.97
CA ASN A 69 18.27 7.21 28.30
C ASN A 69 19.05 6.46 27.23
N HIS A 70 18.87 6.82 25.96
CA HIS A 70 19.45 6.17 24.79
C HIS A 70 19.80 7.20 23.70
N PRO A 71 20.69 8.17 23.98
CA PRO A 71 21.11 9.14 22.97
C PRO A 71 21.77 8.46 21.76
N ASP A 72 22.26 7.24 21.94
CA ASP A 72 22.91 6.41 20.93
C ASP A 72 21.94 5.67 19.99
N TRP A 73 20.63 5.82 20.21
CA TRP A 73 19.61 5.20 19.36
C TRP A 73 19.01 6.16 18.35
N ILE A 74 19.28 7.46 18.47
CA ILE A 74 18.61 8.49 17.68
C ILE A 74 19.33 8.67 16.34
N GLU A 75 18.57 8.64 15.26
CA GLU A 75 19.05 8.94 13.91
C GLU A 75 18.97 10.44 13.61
N TYR A 76 20.06 10.99 13.06
CA TYR A 76 20.22 12.41 12.77
C TYR A 76 20.44 12.66 11.29
N THR A 77 20.12 13.89 10.87
CA THR A 77 20.52 14.40 9.55
C THR A 77 22.01 14.73 9.51
N ALA A 78 22.52 15.09 8.32
CA ALA A 78 23.94 15.39 8.10
C ALA A 78 24.49 16.57 8.93
N ASP A 79 23.63 17.40 9.53
CA ASP A 79 24.03 18.46 10.47
C ASP A 79 24.42 17.92 11.87
N ARG A 80 24.21 16.62 12.11
CA ARG A 80 24.53 15.88 13.34
C ARG A 80 23.85 16.42 14.60
N THR A 81 22.79 17.21 14.45
CA THR A 81 22.09 17.86 15.57
C THR A 81 20.57 17.77 15.44
N THR A 82 20.05 17.79 14.23
CA THR A 82 18.63 17.65 13.92
C THR A 82 18.30 16.16 13.73
N PRO A 83 17.43 15.55 14.56
CA PRO A 83 16.95 14.20 14.30
C PRO A 83 16.24 14.11 12.93
N ALA A 84 16.35 12.98 12.25
CA ALA A 84 15.80 12.76 10.91
C ALA A 84 14.27 12.55 10.91
N TRP A 85 13.51 13.57 11.32
CA TRP A 85 12.06 13.49 11.53
C TRP A 85 11.28 13.14 10.25
N GLU A 86 10.58 12.01 10.26
CA GLU A 86 9.65 11.69 9.18
C GLU A 86 8.46 12.67 9.15
N PHE A 87 8.20 13.27 8.00
CA PHE A 87 7.10 14.23 7.76
C PHE A 87 7.10 15.43 8.71
N SER A 88 8.28 15.83 9.21
CA SER A 88 8.43 16.88 10.24
C SER A 88 7.68 16.58 11.56
N ASN A 89 7.31 15.32 11.79
CA ASN A 89 6.59 14.91 13.00
C ASN A 89 7.58 14.69 14.15
N GLN A 90 7.57 15.60 15.13
CA GLN A 90 8.45 15.56 16.30
C GLN A 90 7.89 14.77 17.50
N VAL A 91 6.77 14.06 17.32
CA VAL A 91 6.17 13.22 18.37
C VAL A 91 6.88 11.88 18.49
N TYR A 92 7.37 11.33 17.38
CA TYR A 92 7.99 10.01 17.32
C TYR A 92 9.43 10.14 16.82
N THR A 93 10.36 9.71 17.67
CA THR A 93 11.81 9.81 17.52
C THR A 93 12.30 8.84 16.44
N PRO A 94 13.08 9.31 15.45
CA PRO A 94 13.80 8.47 14.50
C PRO A 94 14.80 7.58 15.24
N ILE A 95 14.80 6.29 14.93
CA ILE A 95 15.63 5.29 15.63
C ILE A 95 16.54 4.55 14.66
N ASP A 96 17.74 4.23 15.11
CA ASP A 96 18.73 3.46 14.34
C ASP A 96 18.31 1.99 14.25
N ILE A 97 17.74 1.62 13.10
CA ILE A 97 17.28 0.26 12.81
C ILE A 97 18.43 -0.74 12.61
N SER A 98 19.69 -0.30 12.53
CA SER A 98 20.87 -1.18 12.47
C SER A 98 21.33 -1.61 13.87
N ASN A 99 21.01 -0.82 14.91
CA ASN A 99 21.41 -1.08 16.29
C ASN A 99 20.66 -2.30 16.89
N PRO A 100 21.36 -3.37 17.30
CA PRO A 100 20.71 -4.56 17.86
C PRO A 100 19.88 -4.29 19.13
N ALA A 101 20.28 -3.31 19.95
CA ALA A 101 19.52 -2.93 21.14
C ALA A 101 18.21 -2.25 20.78
N VAL A 102 18.22 -1.39 19.74
CA VAL A 102 17.00 -0.80 19.17
C VAL A 102 16.09 -1.89 18.62
N ARG A 103 16.62 -2.85 17.85
CA ARG A 103 15.82 -3.96 17.30
C ARG A 103 15.16 -4.80 18.39
N GLN A 104 15.89 -5.12 19.45
CA GLN A 104 15.35 -5.85 20.60
C GLN A 104 14.26 -5.02 21.29
N TRP A 105 14.55 -3.77 21.62
CA TRP A 105 13.57 -2.88 22.27
C TRP A 105 12.32 -2.68 21.42
N TYR A 106 12.46 -2.44 20.12
CA TYR A 106 11.37 -2.21 19.19
C TYR A 106 10.43 -3.42 19.19
N THR A 107 11.00 -4.61 19.06
CA THR A 107 10.22 -5.83 19.02
C THR A 107 9.57 -6.17 20.37
N SER A 108 10.29 -6.05 21.49
CA SER A 108 9.73 -6.33 22.81
C SER A 108 8.69 -5.31 23.27
N THR A 109 8.80 -4.06 22.81
CA THR A 109 7.96 -2.94 23.26
C THR A 109 6.77 -2.71 22.34
N LEU A 110 6.93 -2.86 21.03
CA LEU A 110 5.90 -2.52 20.05
C LEU A 110 5.22 -3.76 19.45
N ILE A 111 5.95 -4.87 19.27
CA ILE A 111 5.44 -6.05 18.56
C ILE A 111 4.93 -7.13 19.52
N ASP A 112 5.72 -7.53 20.52
CA ASP A 112 5.34 -8.59 21.45
C ASP A 112 4.01 -8.32 22.17
N PRO A 113 3.71 -7.08 22.63
CA PRO A 113 2.41 -6.78 23.24
C PRO A 113 1.23 -6.98 22.27
N ALA A 114 1.41 -6.65 20.99
CA ALA A 114 0.38 -6.86 19.97
C ALA A 114 0.15 -8.37 19.72
N ILE A 115 1.22 -9.16 19.65
CA ILE A 115 1.12 -10.62 19.52
C ILE A 115 0.40 -11.21 20.74
N ALA A 116 0.75 -10.75 21.95
CA ALA A 116 0.11 -11.17 23.19
C ALA A 116 -1.39 -10.77 23.24
N ALA A 117 -1.75 -9.62 22.65
CA ALA A 117 -3.15 -9.20 22.49
C ALA A 117 -3.93 -10.02 21.43
N GLY A 118 -3.27 -10.92 20.72
CA GLY A 118 -3.88 -11.90 19.81
C GLY A 118 -3.78 -11.55 18.33
N PHE A 119 -3.11 -10.44 17.96
CA PHE A 119 -2.90 -10.10 16.55
C PHE A 119 -2.06 -11.17 15.84
N LYS A 120 -2.42 -11.46 14.58
CA LYS A 120 -1.76 -12.47 13.74
C LYS A 120 -0.91 -11.88 12.62
N VAL A 121 -0.93 -10.55 12.52
CA VAL A 121 -0.15 -9.78 11.56
C VAL A 121 0.35 -8.51 12.25
N ILE A 122 1.59 -8.16 11.98
CA ILE A 122 2.16 -6.85 12.31
C ILE A 122 2.23 -6.04 11.02
N ALA A 123 1.52 -4.92 10.97
CA ALA A 123 1.56 -3.97 9.88
C ALA A 123 2.62 -2.90 10.18
N VAL A 124 3.67 -2.89 9.36
CA VAL A 124 4.80 -1.97 9.49
C VAL A 124 4.69 -0.93 8.39
N ASP A 125 4.51 0.30 8.83
CA ASP A 125 4.24 1.46 7.99
C ASP A 125 5.50 2.26 7.67
N ASN A 126 5.39 3.15 6.69
CA ASN A 126 6.44 4.10 6.27
C ASN A 126 7.71 3.45 5.69
N ILE A 127 7.60 2.38 4.92
CA ILE A 127 8.79 1.76 4.32
C ILE A 127 9.03 2.36 2.94
N GLY A 128 10.20 2.95 2.75
CA GLY A 128 10.65 3.52 1.48
C GLY A 128 12.00 2.94 1.08
N VAL A 129 12.18 2.71 -0.23
CA VAL A 129 13.48 2.35 -0.81
C VAL A 129 14.47 3.50 -0.70
N ARG A 130 13.97 4.74 -0.71
CA ARG A 130 14.78 5.96 -0.62
C ARG A 130 14.88 6.47 0.80
N ASN A 131 16.01 7.11 1.08
CA ASN A 131 16.25 7.87 2.30
C ASN A 131 15.69 9.31 2.16
N ASP A 132 14.38 9.43 1.95
CA ASP A 132 13.76 10.75 1.71
C ASP A 132 13.75 11.65 2.97
N PHE A 133 13.96 11.07 4.14
CA PHE A 133 14.06 11.79 5.42
C PHE A 133 15.48 12.16 5.82
N LYS A 134 16.46 11.94 4.94
CA LYS A 134 17.85 12.42 5.06
C LYS A 134 18.56 11.90 6.31
N VAL A 135 18.29 10.65 6.68
CA VAL A 135 19.02 9.93 7.73
C VAL A 135 20.50 9.90 7.33
N SER A 136 21.41 10.23 8.23
CA SER A 136 22.84 10.29 7.91
C SER A 136 23.68 9.46 8.87
N GLY A 137 23.29 9.39 10.14
CA GLY A 137 24.00 8.64 11.16
C GLY A 137 23.47 8.91 12.56
N HIS A 138 24.10 8.26 13.53
CA HIS A 138 23.83 8.41 14.94
C HIS A 138 25.12 8.71 15.73
N TYR A 139 24.99 8.92 17.04
CA TYR A 139 26.12 8.95 17.96
C TYR A 139 26.26 7.60 18.64
N ASP A 140 27.48 7.05 18.78
CA ASP A 140 27.67 5.85 19.58
C ASP A 140 27.52 6.13 21.09
N ALA A 141 27.62 5.07 21.90
CA ALA A 141 27.54 5.18 23.36
C ALA A 141 28.63 6.07 24.00
N ASN A 142 29.70 6.41 23.27
CA ASN A 142 30.77 7.32 23.71
C ASN A 142 30.57 8.76 23.18
N GLY A 143 29.44 9.05 22.54
CA GLY A 143 29.14 10.34 21.93
C GLY A 143 29.97 10.62 20.67
N GLN A 144 30.51 9.60 20.02
CA GLN A 144 31.23 9.74 18.75
C GLN A 144 30.25 9.57 17.58
N TRP A 145 30.37 10.44 16.57
CA TRP A 145 29.54 10.34 15.37
C TRP A 145 29.86 9.09 14.55
N VAL A 146 28.83 8.31 14.22
CA VAL A 146 28.88 7.17 13.32
C VAL A 146 28.17 7.53 12.03
N GLN A 147 28.93 7.68 10.94
CA GLN A 147 28.37 7.93 9.62
C GLN A 147 27.81 6.62 9.05
N GLN A 148 26.50 6.57 8.78
CA GLN A 148 25.85 5.40 8.16
C GLN A 148 25.55 5.61 6.68
N PHE A 149 24.97 6.77 6.33
CA PHE A 149 24.49 7.05 4.98
C PHE A 149 24.99 8.40 4.47
N GLY A 150 25.28 8.46 3.17
CA GLY A 150 25.58 9.66 2.42
C GLY A 150 24.35 10.54 2.18
N ALA A 151 24.55 11.63 1.43
CA ALA A 151 23.51 12.61 1.13
C ALA A 151 22.58 12.21 -0.03
N ASP A 152 22.92 11.15 -0.77
CA ASP A 152 22.10 10.66 -1.88
C ASP A 152 20.90 9.89 -1.31
N PRO A 153 19.64 10.27 -1.62
CA PRO A 153 18.46 9.52 -1.21
C PRO A 153 18.45 8.07 -1.72
N LYS A 154 19.27 7.73 -2.70
CA LYS A 154 19.42 6.39 -3.28
C LYS A 154 20.65 5.64 -2.77
N ASP A 155 21.19 6.05 -1.62
CA ASP A 155 22.37 5.42 -1.03
C ASP A 155 22.18 3.88 -0.93
N PRO A 156 23.05 3.07 -1.58
CA PRO A 156 22.93 1.62 -1.49
C PRO A 156 23.09 1.07 -0.06
N ALA A 157 23.80 1.78 0.83
CA ALA A 157 23.89 1.41 2.24
C ALA A 157 22.53 1.53 2.95
N TRP A 158 21.76 2.59 2.66
CA TRP A 158 20.38 2.72 3.16
C TRP A 158 19.51 1.57 2.68
N VAL A 159 19.55 1.28 1.38
CA VAL A 159 18.76 0.18 0.79
C VAL A 159 19.11 -1.16 1.46
N ALA A 160 20.40 -1.42 1.67
CA ALA A 160 20.87 -2.64 2.34
C ALA A 160 20.37 -2.75 3.78
N ASP A 161 20.45 -1.66 4.56
CA ASP A 161 20.00 -1.63 5.96
C ASP A 161 18.49 -1.80 6.09
N VAL A 162 17.70 -1.16 5.21
CA VAL A 162 16.25 -1.36 5.18
C VAL A 162 15.93 -2.81 4.83
N LEU A 163 16.57 -3.41 3.82
CA LEU A 163 16.34 -4.82 3.47
C LEU A 163 16.69 -5.78 4.62
N ASP A 164 17.78 -5.52 5.34
CA ASP A 164 18.15 -6.30 6.52
C ASP A 164 17.13 -6.15 7.65
N TRP A 165 16.67 -4.92 7.91
CA TRP A 165 15.64 -4.63 8.90
C TRP A 165 14.31 -5.34 8.58
N LEU A 166 13.86 -5.32 7.33
CA LEU A 166 12.65 -6.02 6.92
C LEU A 166 12.76 -7.54 7.08
N ARG A 167 13.93 -8.12 6.78
CA ARG A 167 14.19 -9.56 7.02
C ARG A 167 14.17 -9.88 8.51
N TYR A 168 14.82 -9.05 9.33
CA TYR A 168 14.78 -9.21 10.79
C TYR A 168 13.35 -9.19 11.32
N LEU A 169 12.53 -8.22 10.92
CA LEU A 169 11.14 -8.11 11.36
C LEU A 169 10.30 -9.33 10.93
N ARG A 170 10.44 -9.77 9.67
CA ARG A 170 9.78 -10.98 9.17
C ARG A 170 10.18 -12.20 9.98
N ASP A 171 11.49 -12.44 10.14
CA ASP A 171 11.99 -13.64 10.81
C ASP A 171 11.60 -13.66 12.30
N TYR A 172 11.63 -12.48 12.95
CA TYR A 172 11.17 -12.31 14.33
C TYR A 172 9.69 -12.66 14.51
N ALA A 173 8.84 -12.17 13.59
CA ALA A 173 7.41 -12.43 13.56
C ALA A 173 7.09 -13.90 13.25
N HIS A 174 7.74 -14.48 12.25
CA HIS A 174 7.56 -15.88 11.85
C HIS A 174 7.95 -16.84 12.98
N ALA A 175 9.03 -16.55 13.72
CA ALA A 175 9.43 -17.31 14.89
C ALA A 175 8.37 -17.32 16.02
N ARG A 176 7.42 -16.37 16.00
CA ARG A 176 6.28 -16.26 16.92
C ARG A 176 4.96 -16.71 16.30
N GLY A 177 4.98 -17.26 15.10
CA GLY A 177 3.80 -17.76 14.40
C GLY A 177 2.85 -16.66 13.91
N VAL A 178 3.35 -15.44 13.67
CA VAL A 178 2.59 -14.33 13.07
C VAL A 178 3.25 -13.86 11.78
N ALA A 179 2.49 -13.17 10.93
CA ALA A 179 2.97 -12.62 9.66
C ALA A 179 3.31 -11.13 9.75
N VAL A 180 4.01 -10.61 8.73
CA VAL A 180 4.29 -9.17 8.58
C VAL A 180 3.68 -8.60 7.30
N ALA A 181 3.02 -7.46 7.43
CA ALA A 181 2.52 -6.67 6.33
C ALA A 181 3.34 -5.38 6.21
N PHE A 182 3.82 -5.05 5.02
CA PHE A 182 4.69 -3.89 4.80
C PHE A 182 4.03 -2.89 3.85
N ASN A 183 3.96 -1.62 4.26
CA ASN A 183 3.52 -0.52 3.41
C ASN A 183 4.75 -0.04 2.66
N LEU A 184 4.90 -0.54 1.44
CA LEU A 184 6.03 -0.25 0.57
C LEU A 184 5.57 0.81 -0.43
N THR A 185 5.98 2.04 -0.19
CA THR A 185 5.65 3.14 -1.10
C THR A 185 6.62 3.11 -2.28
N PHE A 186 6.07 2.80 -3.45
CA PHE A 186 6.84 2.59 -4.68
C PHE A 186 7.33 3.91 -5.32
N ASN A 187 6.65 5.04 -5.12
CA ASN A 187 7.11 6.38 -5.50
C ASN A 187 6.78 7.36 -4.37
N GLY A 188 7.56 7.40 -3.29
CA GLY A 188 7.30 8.16 -2.06
C GLY A 188 6.45 9.43 -2.25
N SER A 189 5.12 9.32 -2.16
CA SER A 189 4.09 10.37 -2.08
C SER A 189 4.26 11.66 -2.91
N LEU A 190 5.15 11.70 -3.89
CA LEU A 190 5.64 12.92 -4.49
C LEU A 190 5.72 12.76 -6.01
N HIS A 191 5.41 13.86 -6.66
CA HIS A 191 5.25 14.10 -8.09
C HIS A 191 6.34 13.47 -8.98
N ASP A 192 6.14 13.50 -10.31
CA ASP A 192 7.03 12.93 -11.34
C ASP A 192 8.54 13.14 -11.10
N GLU A 193 8.93 14.21 -10.39
CA GLU A 193 10.31 14.55 -10.02
C GLU A 193 11.00 13.56 -9.04
N PHE A 194 10.24 12.72 -8.33
CA PHE A 194 10.78 11.71 -7.41
C PHE A 194 10.61 10.27 -7.90
N GLN A 195 10.04 10.07 -9.10
CA GLN A 195 9.94 8.74 -9.70
C GLN A 195 11.34 8.21 -10.04
N ASP A 196 11.70 7.09 -9.43
CA ASP A 196 12.91 6.34 -9.80
C ASP A 196 12.51 5.07 -10.52
N LYS A 197 12.94 4.96 -11.77
CA LYS A 197 12.69 3.80 -12.63
C LYS A 197 13.98 3.06 -12.99
N SER A 198 15.08 3.37 -12.29
CA SER A 198 16.34 2.66 -12.47
C SER A 198 16.16 1.17 -12.16
N PRO A 199 16.85 0.27 -12.90
CA PRO A 199 16.79 -1.16 -12.63
C PRO A 199 17.13 -1.51 -11.17
N GLU A 200 18.06 -0.78 -10.55
CA GLU A 200 18.49 -0.97 -9.17
C GLU A 200 17.36 -0.66 -8.19
N TYR A 201 16.64 0.45 -8.39
CA TYR A 201 15.50 0.84 -7.56
C TYR A 201 14.37 -0.20 -7.64
N ILE A 202 14.03 -0.64 -8.86
CA ILE A 202 12.99 -1.65 -9.07
C ILE A 202 13.40 -3.00 -8.47
N ALA A 203 14.67 -3.39 -8.58
CA ALA A 203 15.18 -4.60 -7.97
C ALA A 203 15.14 -4.54 -6.43
N ALA A 204 15.43 -3.39 -5.83
CA ALA A 204 15.30 -3.20 -4.38
C ALA A 204 13.84 -3.31 -3.93
N LEU A 205 12.91 -2.66 -4.65
CA LEU A 205 11.49 -2.77 -4.36
C LEU A 205 10.97 -4.21 -4.50
N ASP A 206 11.37 -4.93 -5.55
CA ASP A 206 11.02 -6.35 -5.72
C ASP A 206 11.45 -7.17 -4.51
N GLN A 207 12.68 -6.96 -4.02
CA GLN A 207 13.16 -7.65 -2.83
C GLN A 207 12.34 -7.30 -1.58
N MET A 208 11.97 -6.03 -1.39
CA MET A 208 11.13 -5.61 -0.26
C MET A 208 9.74 -6.27 -0.31
N ILE A 209 9.11 -6.31 -1.50
CA ILE A 209 7.82 -6.98 -1.71
C ILE A 209 7.96 -8.49 -1.43
N ASP A 210 9.03 -9.12 -1.91
CA ASP A 210 9.28 -10.54 -1.71
C ASP A 210 9.46 -10.91 -0.23
N ILE A 211 10.09 -10.04 0.57
CA ILE A 211 10.25 -10.23 2.01
C ILE A 211 8.91 -10.16 2.74
N SER A 212 7.97 -9.30 2.31
CA SER A 212 6.67 -9.14 2.97
C SER A 212 5.79 -10.40 2.87
N ASP A 213 4.94 -10.67 3.86
CA ASP A 213 3.84 -11.65 3.72
C ASP A 213 2.61 -11.02 3.07
N ILE A 214 2.38 -9.74 3.34
CA ILE A 214 1.34 -8.91 2.71
C ILE A 214 1.98 -7.59 2.29
N TRP A 215 1.82 -7.23 1.02
CA TRP A 215 2.28 -5.94 0.50
C TRP A 215 1.13 -4.93 0.52
N LEU A 216 1.28 -3.82 1.22
CA LEU A 216 0.41 -2.66 1.05
C LEU A 216 1.07 -1.61 0.15
N ASN A 217 0.31 -1.09 -0.80
CA ASN A 217 0.67 0.03 -1.66
C ASN A 217 -0.34 1.17 -1.44
N GLU A 218 0.11 2.27 -0.83
CA GLU A 218 -0.75 3.44 -0.53
C GLU A 218 -1.09 4.33 -1.74
N GLN A 219 -0.42 4.12 -2.87
CA GLN A 219 -0.54 4.98 -4.04
C GLN A 219 -1.75 4.58 -4.88
N GLY A 220 -1.86 3.28 -5.16
CA GLY A 220 -2.83 2.73 -6.09
C GLY A 220 -2.86 3.52 -7.40
N PHE A 221 -4.01 3.57 -8.05
CA PHE A 221 -4.14 4.19 -9.35
C PHE A 221 -4.64 5.66 -9.29
N THR A 222 -4.53 6.32 -8.13
CA THR A 222 -5.01 7.72 -7.91
C THR A 222 -4.08 8.63 -7.06
N VAL A 223 -3.09 8.10 -6.33
CA VAL A 223 -1.94 8.80 -5.67
C VAL A 223 -2.23 10.18 -5.07
N HIS A 224 -3.26 10.30 -4.21
CA HIS A 224 -3.61 11.57 -3.52
C HIS A 224 -3.76 12.79 -4.44
N ARG A 225 -3.95 12.61 -5.75
CA ARG A 225 -3.99 13.71 -6.72
C ARG A 225 -5.31 13.71 -7.48
N VAL A 226 -5.59 14.83 -8.12
CA VAL A 226 -6.86 15.02 -8.84
C VAL A 226 -6.94 14.06 -10.03
N GLU A 227 -5.82 13.86 -10.69
CA GLU A 227 -5.66 13.03 -11.87
C GLU A 227 -5.37 11.57 -11.53
N ASN A 228 -5.92 10.66 -12.33
CA ASN A 228 -5.58 9.25 -12.22
C ASN A 228 -4.10 8.98 -12.59
N VAL A 229 -3.59 7.83 -12.15
CA VAL A 229 -2.29 7.32 -12.59
C VAL A 229 -2.39 6.85 -14.03
N THR A 230 -1.56 7.40 -14.91
CA THR A 230 -1.59 7.14 -16.35
C THR A 230 -0.18 6.90 -16.90
N ASP A 231 -0.11 6.52 -18.18
CA ASP A 231 1.12 6.32 -18.95
C ASP A 231 2.16 5.42 -18.26
N ASP A 232 3.42 5.85 -18.17
CA ASP A 232 4.53 5.03 -17.68
C ASP A 232 4.42 4.73 -16.17
N GLU A 233 3.84 5.65 -15.39
CA GLU A 233 3.61 5.44 -13.96
C GLU A 233 2.57 4.32 -13.76
N TRP A 234 1.50 4.33 -14.55
CA TRP A 234 0.50 3.27 -14.56
C TRP A 234 1.11 1.94 -14.98
N GLN A 235 1.90 1.94 -16.06
CA GLN A 235 2.50 0.73 -16.61
C GLN A 235 3.42 0.07 -15.59
N LEU A 236 4.26 0.85 -14.91
CA LEU A 236 5.19 0.32 -13.91
C LEU A 236 4.48 -0.29 -12.70
N MET A 237 3.44 0.37 -12.20
CA MET A 237 2.63 -0.15 -11.10
C MET A 237 1.86 -1.41 -11.50
N PHE A 238 1.27 -1.42 -12.69
CA PHE A 238 0.61 -2.59 -13.24
C PHE A 238 1.61 -3.76 -13.36
N ASP A 239 2.80 -3.52 -13.90
CA ASP A 239 3.83 -4.55 -14.07
C ASP A 239 4.33 -5.10 -12.73
N LEU A 240 4.50 -4.27 -11.71
CA LEU A 240 4.85 -4.71 -10.34
C LEU A 240 3.77 -5.63 -9.76
N LEU A 241 2.49 -5.21 -9.82
CA LEU A 241 1.36 -6.03 -9.37
C LEU A 241 1.25 -7.35 -10.14
N ARG A 242 1.55 -7.34 -11.45
CA ARG A 242 1.56 -8.57 -12.28
C ARG A 242 2.73 -9.50 -11.96
N ARG A 243 3.90 -8.95 -11.65
CA ARG A 243 5.09 -9.70 -11.23
C ARG A 243 4.83 -10.40 -9.90
N HIS A 244 4.22 -9.70 -8.96
CA HIS A 244 3.89 -10.18 -7.60
C HIS A 244 2.46 -10.70 -7.45
N ARG A 245 1.84 -11.14 -8.54
CA ARG A 245 0.41 -11.50 -8.58
C ARG A 245 -0.04 -12.60 -7.62
N CYS A 246 0.89 -13.41 -7.09
CA CYS A 246 0.60 -14.46 -6.11
C CYS A 246 0.81 -14.02 -4.65
N LYS A 247 1.27 -12.78 -4.44
CA LYS A 247 1.50 -12.20 -3.12
C LYS A 247 0.19 -11.55 -2.63
N PRO A 248 -0.25 -11.81 -1.38
CA PRO A 248 -1.32 -11.03 -0.79
C PRO A 248 -1.00 -9.53 -0.86
N SER A 249 -1.91 -8.74 -1.38
CA SER A 249 -1.67 -7.30 -1.53
C SER A 249 -2.88 -6.47 -1.15
N VAL A 250 -2.65 -5.31 -0.55
CA VAL A 250 -3.62 -4.24 -0.41
C VAL A 250 -3.19 -3.12 -1.34
N VAL A 251 -4.04 -2.76 -2.30
CA VAL A 251 -3.81 -1.58 -3.14
C VAL A 251 -4.81 -0.52 -2.72
N MET A 252 -4.29 0.52 -2.09
CA MET A 252 -5.05 1.63 -1.55
C MET A 252 -5.19 2.73 -2.61
N ASN A 253 -6.39 3.27 -2.76
CA ASN A 253 -6.68 4.31 -3.73
C ASN A 253 -7.31 5.50 -3.02
N LYS A 254 -6.47 6.46 -2.64
CA LYS A 254 -6.94 7.71 -2.05
C LYS A 254 -7.34 8.69 -3.15
N LEU A 255 -8.60 9.05 -3.13
CA LEU A 255 -9.24 10.01 -4.02
C LEU A 255 -8.95 11.44 -3.56
N PRO A 256 -8.96 12.42 -4.49
CA PRO A 256 -8.67 13.84 -4.18
C PRO A 256 -9.75 14.54 -3.36
N THR A 257 -10.89 13.88 -3.11
CA THR A 257 -12.05 14.45 -2.43
C THR A 257 -11.97 14.32 -0.91
N SER A 258 -12.87 14.99 -0.19
CA SER A 258 -12.96 14.84 1.27
C SER A 258 -13.53 13.47 1.61
N TYR A 259 -14.58 13.06 0.91
CA TYR A 259 -15.22 11.76 1.08
C TYR A 259 -15.24 11.01 -0.24
N TRP A 260 -15.23 9.68 -0.15
CA TRP A 260 -15.18 8.80 -1.32
C TRP A 260 -16.34 9.06 -2.29
N ASN A 261 -17.55 9.24 -1.76
CA ASN A 261 -18.78 9.44 -2.54
C ASN A 261 -18.84 10.78 -3.31
N GLU A 262 -17.94 11.72 -3.02
CA GLU A 262 -17.84 13.00 -3.73
C GLU A 262 -17.04 12.89 -5.03
N ALA A 263 -16.21 11.85 -5.19
CA ALA A 263 -15.45 11.64 -6.42
C ALA A 263 -16.38 11.35 -7.60
N THR A 264 -15.96 11.62 -8.83
CA THR A 264 -16.86 11.42 -9.99
C THR A 264 -17.12 9.93 -10.26
N PRO A 265 -18.27 9.57 -10.86
CA PRO A 265 -18.54 8.19 -11.29
C PRO A 265 -17.41 7.55 -12.09
N GLU A 266 -16.74 8.32 -12.96
CA GLU A 266 -15.64 7.87 -13.80
C GLU A 266 -14.39 7.56 -12.97
N GLN A 267 -14.05 8.39 -11.99
CA GLN A 267 -12.89 8.17 -11.11
C GLN A 267 -13.11 6.95 -10.20
N ARG A 268 -14.33 6.77 -9.70
CA ARG A 268 -14.69 5.61 -8.88
C ARG A 268 -14.67 4.32 -9.71
N GLN A 269 -15.15 4.38 -10.94
CA GLN A 269 -15.07 3.26 -11.86
C GLN A 269 -13.63 2.96 -12.31
N TRP A 270 -12.78 3.98 -12.46
CA TRP A 270 -11.35 3.82 -12.73
C TRP A 270 -10.65 2.96 -11.67
N VAL A 271 -10.92 3.22 -10.38
CA VAL A 271 -10.36 2.44 -9.26
C VAL A 271 -10.78 0.97 -9.35
N VAL A 272 -12.08 0.70 -9.49
CA VAL A 272 -12.60 -0.68 -9.53
C VAL A 272 -12.17 -1.41 -10.81
N ALA A 273 -12.10 -0.71 -11.94
CA ALA A 273 -11.61 -1.28 -13.20
C ALA A 273 -10.15 -1.69 -13.09
N ASN A 274 -9.28 -0.87 -12.50
CA ASN A 274 -7.90 -1.25 -12.30
C ASN A 274 -7.76 -2.45 -11.36
N TYR A 275 -8.48 -2.46 -10.23
CA TYR A 275 -8.55 -3.64 -9.34
C TYR A 275 -8.94 -4.90 -10.11
N LEU A 276 -10.06 -4.89 -10.82
CA LEU A 276 -10.50 -6.03 -11.63
C LEU A 276 -9.54 -6.36 -12.77
N LEU A 277 -8.74 -5.42 -13.26
CA LEU A 277 -7.72 -5.72 -14.25
C LEU A 277 -6.57 -6.50 -13.61
N TYR A 278 -5.87 -5.95 -12.62
CA TYR A 278 -4.64 -6.55 -12.11
C TYR A 278 -4.90 -7.74 -11.18
N ARG A 279 -6.03 -7.78 -10.46
CA ARG A 279 -6.25 -8.71 -9.34
C ARG A 279 -5.93 -10.15 -9.72
N GLU A 280 -5.15 -10.82 -8.91
CA GLU A 280 -5.14 -12.27 -8.88
C GLU A 280 -5.30 -12.66 -7.40
N ALA A 281 -5.44 -13.94 -7.11
CA ALA A 281 -5.40 -14.36 -5.72
C ALA A 281 -4.00 -14.08 -5.14
N PRO A 282 -3.81 -13.32 -4.03
CA PRO A 282 -4.72 -12.72 -3.02
C PRO A 282 -4.79 -11.17 -2.96
N ALA A 283 -5.28 -10.48 -3.99
CA ALA A 283 -5.39 -9.02 -3.99
C ALA A 283 -6.63 -8.47 -3.25
N MET A 284 -6.48 -7.33 -2.60
CA MET A 284 -7.51 -6.57 -1.89
C MET A 284 -7.48 -5.10 -2.29
N LEU A 285 -8.66 -4.48 -2.39
CA LEU A 285 -8.84 -3.07 -2.71
C LEU A 285 -9.15 -2.27 -1.45
N GLU A 286 -8.42 -1.17 -1.23
CA GLU A 286 -8.93 -0.06 -0.43
C GLU A 286 -9.20 1.12 -1.37
N SER A 287 -10.26 1.90 -1.07
CA SER A 287 -10.39 3.25 -1.60
C SER A 287 -11.09 4.17 -0.62
N THR A 288 -10.56 5.40 -0.49
CA THR A 288 -11.06 6.42 0.44
C THR A 288 -10.98 7.82 -0.15
N GLY A 289 -11.70 8.79 0.40
CA GLY A 289 -11.33 10.20 0.37
C GLY A 289 -10.35 10.58 1.49
N SER A 290 -10.10 11.87 1.68
CA SER A 290 -9.12 12.35 2.66
C SER A 290 -9.61 12.36 4.12
N LYS A 291 -10.92 12.41 4.37
CA LYS A 291 -11.51 12.51 5.71
C LYS A 291 -12.12 11.21 6.25
N ASP A 292 -12.38 10.26 5.36
CA ASP A 292 -13.00 8.95 5.65
C ASP A 292 -12.01 7.79 5.61
N TYR A 293 -10.71 8.09 5.58
CA TYR A 293 -9.63 7.08 5.55
C TYR A 293 -9.71 6.07 6.69
N ALA A 294 -10.20 6.45 7.86
CA ALA A 294 -10.33 5.56 9.02
C ALA A 294 -11.77 5.02 9.24
N ALA A 295 -12.67 5.31 8.29
CA ALA A 295 -14.06 4.89 8.31
C ALA A 295 -14.28 3.76 7.30
N PHE A 296 -15.37 3.01 7.50
CA PHE A 296 -15.84 2.04 6.52
C PHE A 296 -16.95 2.68 5.71
N ASN A 297 -16.73 2.82 4.41
CA ASN A 297 -17.71 3.38 3.49
C ASN A 297 -18.45 2.26 2.75
N GLU A 298 -19.79 2.30 2.78
CA GLU A 298 -20.57 1.48 1.87
C GLU A 298 -20.51 2.06 0.46
N ILE A 299 -19.72 1.41 -0.39
CA ILE A 299 -19.43 1.88 -1.74
C ILE A 299 -20.10 0.95 -2.75
N PRO A 300 -21.13 1.40 -3.49
CA PRO A 300 -21.86 0.56 -4.44
C PRO A 300 -20.95 -0.07 -5.51
N GLU A 301 -19.96 0.67 -6.01
CA GLU A 301 -19.02 0.20 -7.03
C GLU A 301 -18.12 -0.92 -6.51
N MET A 302 -17.89 -1.01 -5.19
CA MET A 302 -17.17 -2.12 -4.56
C MET A 302 -18.06 -3.37 -4.41
N ALA A 303 -19.35 -3.30 -4.72
CA ALA A 303 -20.20 -4.49 -4.87
C ALA A 303 -20.11 -5.10 -6.28
N ALA A 304 -19.28 -4.54 -7.17
CA ALA A 304 -19.10 -5.05 -8.52
C ALA A 304 -18.63 -6.52 -8.50
N ASP A 305 -19.38 -7.35 -9.21
CA ASP A 305 -19.03 -8.76 -9.42
C ASP A 305 -19.31 -9.16 -10.87
N LEU A 306 -18.23 -9.53 -11.56
CA LEU A 306 -18.27 -10.04 -12.94
C LEU A 306 -18.10 -11.58 -12.97
N GLY A 307 -18.06 -12.24 -11.82
CA GLY A 307 -17.74 -13.66 -11.66
C GLY A 307 -16.24 -13.91 -11.64
N THR A 308 -15.85 -15.16 -11.90
CA THR A 308 -14.44 -15.58 -11.99
C THR A 308 -13.80 -15.08 -13.30
N ALA A 309 -12.53 -14.68 -13.24
CA ALA A 309 -11.77 -14.32 -14.43
C ALA A 309 -11.61 -15.53 -15.38
N ILE A 310 -11.78 -15.31 -16.69
CA ILE A 310 -11.60 -16.35 -17.72
C ILE A 310 -10.24 -16.20 -18.41
N THR A 311 -9.70 -14.98 -18.46
CA THR A 311 -8.40 -14.69 -19.07
C THR A 311 -7.51 -13.95 -18.09
N PRO A 312 -6.17 -14.02 -18.27
CA PRO A 312 -5.30 -12.97 -17.74
C PRO A 312 -5.63 -11.61 -18.39
N PRO A 313 -5.08 -10.50 -17.88
CA PRO A 313 -5.09 -9.22 -18.57
C PRO A 313 -4.42 -9.33 -19.95
N VAL A 314 -5.03 -8.71 -20.96
CA VAL A 314 -4.57 -8.72 -22.34
C VAL A 314 -4.52 -7.29 -22.88
N ARG A 315 -3.37 -6.88 -23.40
CA ARG A 315 -3.21 -5.63 -24.14
C ARG A 315 -3.89 -5.73 -25.51
N ARG A 316 -4.68 -4.72 -25.86
CA ARG A 316 -5.43 -4.60 -27.12
C ARG A 316 -5.00 -3.33 -27.85
N GLY A 317 -4.15 -3.51 -28.87
CA GLY A 317 -3.56 -2.39 -29.57
C GLY A 317 -2.55 -1.61 -28.70
N PRO A 318 -2.32 -0.32 -28.98
CA PRO A 318 -1.21 0.40 -28.37
C PRO A 318 -1.44 0.77 -26.90
N VAL A 319 -2.69 0.98 -26.45
CA VAL A 319 -2.96 1.54 -25.12
C VAL A 319 -3.96 0.73 -24.28
N LEU A 320 -4.91 0.03 -24.89
CA LEU A 320 -5.97 -0.61 -24.10
C LEU A 320 -5.51 -1.89 -23.42
N TRP A 321 -5.99 -2.10 -22.20
CA TRP A 321 -5.92 -3.36 -21.49
C TRP A 321 -7.33 -3.88 -21.24
N THR A 322 -7.50 -5.19 -21.37
CA THR A 322 -8.79 -5.85 -21.17
C THR A 322 -8.63 -7.10 -20.35
N ARG A 323 -9.65 -7.49 -19.60
CA ARG A 323 -9.72 -8.82 -18.99
C ARG A 323 -11.15 -9.34 -19.00
N LEU A 324 -11.31 -10.59 -19.41
CA LEU A 324 -12.62 -11.23 -19.50
C LEU A 324 -12.94 -11.96 -18.19
N TYR A 325 -14.22 -11.89 -17.85
CA TYR A 325 -14.83 -12.53 -16.71
C TYR A 325 -16.07 -13.31 -17.17
N ARG A 326 -16.57 -14.24 -16.34
CA ARG A 326 -17.75 -15.07 -16.67
C ARG A 326 -18.94 -14.24 -17.13
N ASP A 327 -19.23 -13.18 -16.38
CA ASP A 327 -20.44 -12.37 -16.52
C ASP A 327 -20.12 -10.96 -17.05
N GLY A 328 -18.91 -10.73 -17.57
CA GLY A 328 -18.52 -9.40 -18.03
C GLY A 328 -17.10 -9.28 -18.52
N MET A 329 -16.62 -8.05 -18.58
CA MET A 329 -15.23 -7.73 -18.83
C MET A 329 -14.85 -6.40 -18.19
N VAL A 330 -13.56 -6.19 -18.06
CA VAL A 330 -12.99 -4.90 -17.68
C VAL A 330 -12.14 -4.36 -18.81
N VAL A 331 -12.15 -3.05 -18.99
CA VAL A 331 -11.35 -2.30 -19.96
C VAL A 331 -10.67 -1.15 -19.25
N VAL A 332 -9.38 -0.97 -19.47
CA VAL A 332 -8.62 0.18 -18.96
C VAL A 332 -7.87 0.82 -20.12
N ASN A 333 -8.03 2.13 -20.29
CA ASN A 333 -7.18 2.96 -21.11
C ASN A 333 -6.33 3.86 -20.20
N PRO A 334 -5.08 3.46 -19.92
CA PRO A 334 -4.20 4.21 -19.05
C PRO A 334 -3.49 5.36 -19.78
N SER A 335 -3.74 5.60 -21.07
CA SER A 335 -3.12 6.75 -21.73
C SER A 335 -3.71 8.05 -21.22
N SER A 336 -2.88 9.04 -20.92
CA SER A 336 -3.33 10.40 -20.58
C SER A 336 -3.92 11.17 -21.76
N THR A 337 -3.55 10.79 -23.00
CA THR A 337 -3.83 11.60 -24.21
C THR A 337 -4.50 10.84 -25.35
N LYS A 338 -4.38 9.52 -25.42
CA LYS A 338 -4.83 8.73 -26.57
C LYS A 338 -6.11 7.97 -26.28
N SER A 339 -7.15 8.24 -27.06
CA SER A 339 -8.32 7.36 -27.16
C SER A 339 -8.02 6.15 -28.05
N SER A 340 -8.78 5.07 -27.88
CA SER A 340 -8.68 3.87 -28.73
C SER A 340 -10.06 3.30 -29.03
N ARG A 341 -10.17 2.44 -30.04
CA ARG A 341 -11.42 1.77 -30.40
C ARG A 341 -11.39 0.32 -29.96
N LEU A 342 -12.49 -0.16 -29.40
CA LEU A 342 -12.66 -1.54 -28.96
C LEU A 342 -13.95 -2.12 -29.53
N LEU A 343 -13.84 -3.26 -30.22
CA LEU A 343 -15.01 -4.03 -30.62
C LEU A 343 -15.45 -4.91 -29.45
N LEU A 344 -16.63 -4.64 -28.89
CA LEU A 344 -17.20 -5.44 -27.81
C LEU A 344 -17.83 -6.72 -28.35
N PRO A 345 -17.68 -7.87 -27.66
CA PRO A 345 -18.23 -9.15 -28.10
C PRO A 345 -19.75 -9.28 -27.87
N GLY A 346 -20.42 -8.24 -27.39
CA GLY A 346 -21.82 -8.29 -27.00
C GLY A 346 -22.34 -6.95 -26.50
N ARG A 347 -23.46 -6.99 -25.78
CA ARG A 347 -24.06 -5.85 -25.10
C ARG A 347 -23.64 -5.86 -23.64
N PHE A 348 -23.22 -4.70 -23.15
CA PHE A 348 -22.76 -4.52 -21.79
C PHE A 348 -23.40 -3.30 -21.16
N THR A 349 -23.48 -3.32 -19.83
CA THR A 349 -23.86 -2.17 -19.01
C THR A 349 -22.74 -1.91 -18.02
N ASP A 350 -22.35 -0.65 -17.85
CA ASP A 350 -21.38 -0.29 -16.82
C ASP A 350 -21.99 -0.19 -15.41
N LEU A 351 -21.18 0.16 -14.41
CA LEU A 351 -21.63 0.30 -13.02
C LEU A 351 -22.66 1.43 -12.82
N HIS A 352 -22.79 2.33 -13.79
CA HIS A 352 -23.65 3.51 -13.74
C HIS A 352 -24.84 3.41 -14.70
N GLY A 353 -25.06 2.24 -15.31
CA GLY A 353 -26.21 1.97 -16.17
C GLY A 353 -26.02 2.36 -17.64
N THR A 354 -24.84 2.86 -18.03
CA THR A 354 -24.56 3.20 -19.44
C THR A 354 -24.38 1.92 -20.25
N LYS A 355 -25.05 1.85 -21.40
CA LYS A 355 -25.04 0.68 -22.27
C LYS A 355 -24.01 0.83 -23.38
N TYR A 356 -23.24 -0.23 -23.62
CA TYR A 356 -22.22 -0.31 -24.65
C TYR A 356 -22.44 -1.52 -25.54
N SER A 357 -22.23 -1.37 -26.86
CA SER A 357 -22.28 -2.48 -27.81
C SER A 357 -21.53 -2.15 -29.10
N GLY A 358 -21.09 -3.18 -29.82
CA GLY A 358 -20.39 -2.99 -31.09
C GLY A 358 -19.02 -2.32 -30.92
N LEU A 359 -18.65 -1.47 -31.87
CA LEU A 359 -17.37 -0.77 -31.87
C LEU A 359 -17.48 0.53 -31.08
N ILE A 360 -16.89 0.56 -29.88
CA ILE A 360 -16.89 1.72 -28.99
C ILE A 360 -15.59 2.49 -29.09
N THR A 361 -15.64 3.79 -28.81
CA THR A 361 -14.45 4.61 -28.51
C THR A 361 -14.26 4.60 -27.01
N VAL A 362 -13.08 4.20 -26.56
CA VAL A 362 -12.64 4.28 -25.16
C VAL A 362 -11.73 5.50 -25.06
N PRO A 363 -12.17 6.59 -24.40
CA PRO A 363 -11.35 7.79 -24.22
C PRO A 363 -10.04 7.50 -23.47
N ALA A 364 -9.10 8.43 -23.53
CA ALA A 364 -7.96 8.47 -22.61
C ALA A 364 -8.43 8.45 -21.14
N ASN A 365 -7.58 8.00 -20.23
CA ASN A 365 -7.82 8.00 -18.78
C ASN A 365 -9.20 7.41 -18.40
N THR A 366 -9.49 6.20 -18.87
CA THR A 366 -10.81 5.59 -18.72
C THR A 366 -10.70 4.17 -18.17
N GLY A 367 -11.50 3.86 -17.14
CA GLY A 367 -11.71 2.49 -16.66
C GLY A 367 -13.19 2.13 -16.81
N LEU A 368 -13.47 1.01 -17.47
CA LEU A 368 -14.82 0.49 -17.63
C LEU A 368 -14.91 -0.90 -17.01
N VAL A 369 -15.84 -1.05 -16.08
CA VAL A 369 -16.32 -2.34 -15.57
C VAL A 369 -17.64 -2.63 -16.27
N LEU A 370 -17.67 -3.66 -17.12
CA LEU A 370 -18.75 -3.93 -18.06
C LEU A 370 -19.41 -5.27 -17.73
N LYS A 371 -20.65 -5.25 -17.23
CA LYS A 371 -21.46 -6.45 -16.99
C LYS A 371 -22.24 -6.81 -18.25
N ARG A 372 -22.28 -8.11 -18.60
CA ARG A 372 -23.06 -8.59 -19.74
C ARG A 372 -24.55 -8.37 -19.48
N GLY A 373 -25.24 -7.79 -20.46
CA GLY A 373 -26.68 -7.55 -20.42
C GLY A 373 -27.52 -8.69 -20.96
#